data_AF-A0A926HI96-F1
#
_entry.id   AF-A0A926HI96-F1
#
_cell.length_a   1.000
_cell.length_b   1.000
_cell.length_c   1.000
_cell.angle_alpha   90.00
_cell.angle_beta   90.00
_cell.angle_gamma   90.00
#
_symmetry.space_group_name_H-M   'P 1'
#
loop_
_entity.id
_entity.type
_entity.pdbx_description
1 polymer ?
#
loop_
_entity_poly.entity_id
_entity_poly.type
_entity_poly.pdbx_seq_one_letter_code
_entity_poly.pdbx_strand_id
1 'polypeptide(L)'
;VNLMKHVQQFAAFYRVMLGAKGDAFFIQRFRENTERRFRFLLNWNGSPPDPNAPPLEMQLSYISCAGIGAILWWLENDQPCSPEKLAGWLGQLTSTSIGLTMKDMKPKK
;
A
#
# COMPACT_ATOMS: atom_id res chain seq x y z
N VAL A 1 -4.64 8.87 -0.87
CA VAL A 1 -4.24 10.15 -1.51
C VAL A 1 -3.28 10.97 -0.63
N ASN A 2 -3.64 11.35 0.61
CA ASN A 2 -2.77 12.22 1.45
C ASN A 2 -1.33 11.71 1.64
N LEU A 3 -1.13 10.40 1.79
CA LEU A 3 0.22 9.82 1.86
C LEU A 3 1.02 10.10 0.57
N MET A 4 0.43 9.91 -0.61
CA MET A 4 1.13 10.16 -1.88
C MET A 4 1.45 11.64 -2.07
N LYS A 5 0.57 12.55 -1.64
CA LYS A 5 0.84 14.01 -1.64
C LYS A 5 2.00 14.37 -0.73
N HIS A 6 2.06 13.75 0.44
CA HIS A 6 3.17 13.95 1.37
C HIS A 6 4.49 13.39 0.78
N VAL A 7 4.45 12.21 0.16
CA VAL A 7 5.62 11.66 -0.54
C VAL A 7 6.08 12.57 -1.67
N GLN A 8 5.16 13.13 -2.47
CA GLN A 8 5.49 14.12 -3.51
C GLN A 8 6.21 15.34 -2.95
N GLN A 9 5.65 15.94 -1.89
CA GLN A 9 6.20 17.13 -1.26
C GLN A 9 7.64 16.91 -0.78
N PHE A 10 7.98 15.68 -0.37
CA PHE A 10 9.29 15.30 0.13
C PHE A 10 9.97 14.25 -0.77
N ALA A 11 9.76 14.33 -2.09
CA ALA A 11 10.17 13.28 -3.03
C ALA A 11 11.66 12.94 -2.95
N ALA A 12 12.54 13.95 -2.84
CA ALA A 12 13.97 13.74 -2.71
C ALA A 12 14.34 12.93 -1.46
N PHE A 13 13.70 13.22 -0.32
CA PHE A 13 13.89 12.48 0.92
C PHE A 13 13.43 11.03 0.77
N TYR A 14 12.21 10.80 0.29
CA TYR A 14 11.69 9.44 0.14
C TYR A 14 12.46 8.63 -0.90
N ARG A 15 12.97 9.25 -1.97
CA ARG A 15 13.80 8.58 -2.98
C ARG A 15 15.11 8.09 -2.37
N VAL A 16 15.74 8.88 -1.51
CA VAL A 16 16.96 8.47 -0.79
C VAL A 16 16.64 7.38 0.24
N MET A 17 15.63 7.61 1.09
CA MET A 17 15.34 6.73 2.23
C MET A 17 14.76 5.37 1.83
N LEU A 18 14.02 5.29 0.73
CA LEU A 18 13.41 4.05 0.25
C LEU A 18 14.22 3.36 -0.87
N GLY A 19 15.17 4.07 -1.48
CA GLY A 19 15.95 3.55 -2.60
C GLY A 19 17.00 2.52 -2.20
N ALA A 20 17.80 2.07 -3.18
CA ALA A 20 18.79 1.00 -2.99
C ALA A 20 19.86 1.29 -1.92
N LYS A 21 20.11 2.57 -1.61
CA LYS A 21 21.04 3.02 -0.55
C LYS A 21 20.30 3.60 0.67
N GLY A 22 19.01 3.30 0.77
CA GLY A 22 18.16 3.78 1.84
C GLY A 22 18.51 3.17 3.19
N ASP A 23 17.92 3.76 4.23
CA ASP A 23 18.10 3.29 5.59
C ASP A 23 17.15 2.10 5.87
N ALA A 24 17.74 0.95 6.20
CA ALA A 24 16.98 -0.28 6.43
C ALA A 24 15.96 -0.13 7.58
N PHE A 25 16.29 0.65 8.61
CA PHE A 25 15.40 0.88 9.74
C PHE A 25 14.20 1.74 9.34
N PHE A 26 14.41 2.75 8.50
CA PHE A 26 13.34 3.56 7.93
C PHE A 26 12.39 2.73 7.05
N ILE A 27 12.94 1.90 6.15
CA ILE A 27 12.13 1.02 5.29
C ILE A 27 11.28 0.09 6.16
N GLN A 28 11.89 -0.53 7.19
CA GLN A 28 11.19 -1.39 8.13
C GLN A 28 10.07 -0.63 8.86
N ARG A 29 10.35 0.57 9.37
CA ARG A 29 9.37 1.40 10.08
C ARG A 29 8.21 1.86 9.18
N PHE A 30 8.53 2.20 7.94
CA PHE A 30 7.54 2.58 6.93
C PHE A 30 6.62 1.40 6.62
N ARG A 31 7.18 0.19 6.50
CA ARG A 31 6.42 -1.06 6.30
C ARG A 31 5.49 -1.32 7.48
N GLU A 32 6.00 -1.33 8.71
CA GLU A 32 5.21 -1.57 9.92
C GLU A 32 4.04 -0.57 10.08
N ASN A 33 4.30 0.70 9.79
CA ASN A 33 3.25 1.73 9.86
C ASN A 33 2.16 1.49 8.79
N THR A 34 2.57 1.02 7.61
CA THR A 34 1.66 0.64 6.52
C THR A 34 0.84 -0.59 6.89
N GLU A 35 1.47 -1.64 7.44
CA GLU A 35 0.81 -2.85 7.92
C GLU A 35 -0.23 -2.54 9.00
N ARG A 36 0.12 -1.70 10.00
CA ARG A 36 -0.81 -1.26 11.06
C ARG A 36 -2.05 -0.59 10.48
N ARG A 37 -1.86 0.26 9.46
CA ARG A 37 -2.97 0.95 8.80
C ARG A 37 -3.85 -0.02 8.02
N PHE A 38 -3.28 -0.98 7.29
CA PHE A 38 -4.06 -1.98 6.56
C PHE A 38 -4.76 -2.99 7.48
N ARG A 39 -4.15 -3.36 8.61
CA ARG A 39 -4.79 -4.23 9.62
C ARG A 39 -6.09 -3.63 10.11
N PHE A 40 -6.12 -2.33 10.37
CA PHE A 40 -7.35 -1.64 10.76
C PHE A 40 -8.42 -1.71 9.67
N LEU A 41 -8.02 -1.52 8.40
CA LEU A 41 -8.96 -1.57 7.25
C LEU A 41 -9.49 -2.98 6.99
N LEU A 42 -8.65 -4.01 7.10
CA LEU A 42 -9.04 -5.40 6.88
C LEU A 42 -9.92 -5.95 8.01
N ASN A 43 -9.58 -5.64 9.27
CA ASN A 43 -10.40 -6.05 10.42
C ASN A 43 -11.79 -5.37 10.40
N TRP A 44 -11.92 -4.19 9.79
CA TRP A 44 -13.20 -3.48 9.66
C TRP A 44 -14.18 -4.18 8.70
N ASN A 45 -13.69 -4.95 7.73
CA ASN A 45 -14.56 -5.56 6.72
C ASN A 45 -15.43 -6.71 7.25
N GLY A 46 -15.27 -7.13 8.52
CA GLY A 46 -16.19 -8.02 9.24
C GLY A 46 -16.46 -9.38 8.59
N SER A 47 -15.73 -9.71 7.53
CA SER A 47 -15.94 -10.91 6.74
C SER A 47 -15.17 -12.06 7.39
N PRO A 48 -15.80 -13.23 7.53
CA PRO A 48 -15.09 -14.40 8.04
C PRO A 48 -13.87 -14.70 7.15
N PRO A 49 -12.74 -15.12 7.72
CA PRO A 49 -11.55 -15.45 6.94
C PRO A 49 -11.89 -16.51 5.90
N ASP A 50 -11.59 -16.24 4.62
CA ASP A 50 -11.66 -17.26 3.58
C ASP A 50 -10.61 -18.33 3.89
N PRO A 51 -10.98 -19.60 4.11
CA PRO A 51 -10.04 -20.67 4.39
C PRO A 51 -9.03 -20.94 3.26
N ASN A 52 -9.31 -20.47 2.04
CA ASN A 52 -8.38 -20.57 0.90
C ASN A 52 -7.50 -19.32 0.74
N ALA A 53 -7.73 -18.26 1.53
CA ALA A 53 -6.90 -17.07 1.48
C ALA A 53 -5.57 -17.28 2.24
N PRO A 54 -4.49 -16.59 1.83
CA PRO A 54 -3.26 -16.57 2.61
C PRO A 54 -3.48 -16.03 4.03
N PRO A 55 -2.63 -16.37 5.01
CA PRO A 55 -2.71 -15.81 6.36
C PRO A 55 -2.69 -14.27 6.35
N LEU A 56 -3.44 -13.64 7.26
CA LEU A 56 -3.54 -12.17 7.34
C LEU A 56 -2.17 -11.48 7.39
N GLU A 57 -1.23 -12.02 8.16
CA GLU A 57 0.13 -11.48 8.25
C GLU A 57 0.87 -11.48 6.92
N MET A 58 0.69 -12.54 6.12
CA MET A 58 1.26 -12.61 4.78
C MET A 58 0.63 -11.57 3.85
N GLN A 59 -0.70 -11.39 3.91
CA GLN A 59 -1.38 -10.37 3.12
C GLN A 59 -0.92 -8.95 3.49
N LEU A 60 -0.81 -8.64 4.79
CA LEU A 60 -0.33 -7.35 5.28
C LEU A 60 1.10 -7.06 4.85
N SER A 61 1.99 -8.05 5.00
CA SER A 61 3.38 -7.95 4.55
C SER A 61 3.45 -7.73 3.04
N TYR A 62 2.67 -8.49 2.26
CA TYR A 62 2.64 -8.38 0.80
C TYR A 62 2.20 -6.98 0.35
N ILE A 63 1.05 -6.50 0.82
CA ILE A 63 0.50 -5.19 0.44
C ILE A 63 1.47 -4.07 0.82
N SER A 64 2.09 -4.17 1.99
CA SER A 64 3.01 -3.13 2.47
C SER A 64 4.29 -3.08 1.64
N CYS A 65 4.87 -4.24 1.28
CA CYS A 65 6.01 -4.31 0.37
C CYS A 65 5.65 -3.83 -1.04
N ALA A 66 4.51 -4.26 -1.59
CA ALA A 66 4.04 -3.84 -2.91
C ALA A 66 3.81 -2.32 -2.97
N GLY A 67 3.23 -1.75 -1.90
CA GLY A 67 3.04 -0.31 -1.75
C GLY A 67 4.36 0.47 -1.79
N ILE A 68 5.37 0.02 -1.03
CA ILE A 68 6.71 0.62 -1.04
C ILE A 68 7.33 0.54 -2.44
N GLY A 69 7.28 -0.63 -3.08
CA GLY A 69 7.83 -0.82 -4.42
C GLY A 69 7.21 0.11 -5.47
N ALA A 70 5.88 0.28 -5.44
CA ALA A 70 5.19 1.19 -6.35
C ALA A 70 5.52 2.66 -6.08
N ILE A 71 5.67 3.06 -4.81
CA ILE A 71 6.12 4.42 -4.45
C ILE A 71 7.55 4.64 -4.96
N LEU A 72 8.44 3.68 -4.75
CA LEU A 72 9.84 3.79 -5.18
C LEU A 72 9.93 3.87 -6.71
N TRP A 73 9.21 3.01 -7.44
CA TRP A 73 9.11 3.09 -8.90
C TRP A 73 8.65 4.47 -9.35
N TRP A 74 7.59 5.01 -8.73
CA TRP A 74 7.07 6.32 -9.07
C TRP A 74 8.09 7.44 -8.80
N LEU A 75 8.85 7.35 -7.71
CA LEU A 75 9.91 8.30 -7.38
C LEU A 75 11.11 8.17 -8.33
N GLU A 76 11.54 6.98 -8.71
CA GLU A 76 12.69 6.75 -9.59
C GLU A 76 12.41 7.15 -11.04
N ASN A 77 11.15 7.19 -11.45
CA ASN A 77 10.71 7.58 -12.80
C ASN A 77 10.22 9.04 -12.86
N ASP A 78 10.70 9.89 -11.95
CA ASP A 78 10.35 11.32 -11.88
C ASP A 78 8.85 11.62 -11.79
N GLN A 79 8.13 10.81 -11.03
CA GLN A 79 6.71 10.98 -10.71
C GLN A 79 5.82 11.09 -11.97
N PRO A 80 5.74 10.04 -12.82
CA PRO A 80 5.12 10.10 -14.15
C PRO A 80 3.59 10.28 -14.14
N CYS A 81 2.98 10.34 -12.96
CA CYS A 81 1.55 10.57 -12.78
C CYS A 81 1.27 11.33 -11.48
N SER A 82 0.07 11.87 -11.33
CA SER A 82 -0.33 12.58 -10.11
C SER A 82 -0.42 11.64 -8.90
N PRO A 83 -0.24 12.15 -7.66
CA PRO A 83 -0.38 11.35 -6.45
C PRO A 83 -1.77 10.71 -6.29
N GLU A 84 -2.82 11.32 -6.83
CA GLU A 84 -4.17 10.75 -6.89
C GLU A 84 -4.22 9.51 -7.78
N LYS A 85 -3.60 9.58 -8.97
CA LYS A 85 -3.58 8.48 -9.93
C LYS A 85 -2.79 7.29 -9.38
N LEU A 86 -1.62 7.54 -8.78
CA LEU A 86 -0.85 6.49 -8.09
C LEU A 86 -1.66 5.85 -6.95
N ALA A 87 -2.33 6.67 -6.11
CA ALA A 87 -3.16 6.15 -5.04
C ALA A 87 -4.31 5.27 -5.55
N GLY A 88 -4.90 5.63 -6.71
CA GLY A 88 -5.92 4.82 -7.38
C GLY A 88 -5.37 3.46 -7.84
N TRP A 89 -4.23 3.45 -8.51
CA TRP A 89 -3.57 2.21 -8.94
C TRP A 89 -3.18 1.31 -7.76
N LEU A 90 -2.64 1.89 -6.68
CA LEU A 90 -2.33 1.15 -5.45
C LEU A 90 -3.58 0.52 -4.83
N GLY A 91 -4.69 1.25 -4.80
CA GLY A 91 -5.96 0.72 -4.32
C GLY A 91 -6.45 -0.47 -5.15
N GLN A 92 -6.37 -0.36 -6.49
CA GLN A 92 -6.76 -1.43 -7.41
C GLN A 92 -5.85 -2.67 -7.28
N LEU A 93 -4.54 -2.49 -7.26
CA LEU A 93 -3.58 -3.59 -7.10
C LEU A 93 -3.79 -4.31 -5.77
N THR A 94 -3.99 -3.54 -4.70
CA THR A 94 -4.28 -4.07 -3.36
C THR A 94 -5.55 -4.90 -3.41
N SER A 95 -6.68 -4.35 -3.86
CA SER A 95 -7.96 -5.06 -3.84
C SER A 95 -7.94 -6.36 -4.67
N THR A 96 -7.31 -6.35 -5.84
CA THR A 96 -7.11 -7.56 -6.65
C THR A 96 -6.27 -8.60 -5.92
N SER A 97 -5.20 -8.20 -5.23
CA SER A 97 -4.29 -9.13 -4.57
C SER A 97 -4.87 -9.86 -3.36
N ILE A 98 -5.80 -9.24 -2.63
CA ILE A 98 -6.46 -9.84 -1.46
C ILE A 98 -7.85 -10.39 -1.76
N GLY A 99 -8.20 -10.53 -3.05
CA GLY A 99 -9.50 -11.09 -3.46
C GLY A 99 -10.71 -10.21 -3.12
N LEU A 100 -10.51 -8.95 -2.72
CA LEU A 100 -11.58 -7.97 -2.60
C LEU A 100 -12.01 -7.55 -4.00
N THR A 101 -12.88 -8.34 -4.62
CA THR A 101 -13.51 -7.94 -5.88
C THR A 101 -14.44 -6.76 -5.62
N MET A 102 -14.56 -5.82 -6.58
CA MET A 102 -15.53 -4.71 -6.50
C MET A 102 -17.00 -5.14 -6.29
N LYS A 103 -17.28 -6.45 -6.31
CA LYS A 103 -18.59 -7.03 -6.04
C LYS A 103 -19.00 -6.89 -4.57
N ASP A 104 -18.05 -6.80 -3.64
CA ASP A 104 -18.29 -6.77 -2.19
C ASP A 104 -18.51 -5.36 -1.62
N MET A 105 -18.30 -4.32 -2.45
CA MET A 105 -18.54 -2.91 -2.10
C MET A 105 -19.94 -2.41 -2.49
N LYS A 106 -20.90 -3.29 -2.81
CA LYS A 106 -22.29 -2.85 -2.92
C LYS A 106 -22.85 -2.65 -1.51
N PRO A 107 -23.38 -1.45 -1.16
CA PRO A 107 -24.13 -1.30 0.07
C PRO A 107 -25.29 -2.29 0.05
N LYS A 108 -25.45 -3.07 1.13
CA LYS A 108 -26.67 -3.84 1.35
C LYS A 108 -27.83 -2.83 1.30
N LYS A 109 -28.74 -3.03 0.36
CA LYS A 109 -30.04 -2.34 0.34
C LYS A 109 -30.83 -2.71 1.58
#